data_AF-A0A2M8PPH9-F1
#
_entry.id   AF-A0A2M8PPH9-F1
#
_cell.length_a   1.000
_cell.length_b   1.000
_cell.length_c   1.000
_cell.angle_alpha   90.00
_cell.angle_beta   90.00
_cell.angle_gamma   90.00
#
_symmetry.space_group_name_H-M   'P 1'
#
loop_
_entity.id
_entity.type
_entity.pdbx_description
1 polymer ?
#
loop_
_entity_poly.entity_id
_entity_poly.type
_entity_poly.pdbx_seq_one_letter_code
_entity_poly.pdbx_strand_id
1 'polypeptide(L)'
;LNTHPNANYYLRIIEQCLLNTAQRIKENKPVVSAFLYACLLWPALDALYHSLYEQDHNAQTSMQQAARKTLALQIPHTSMPKYVSVMIREIWELQLQLLKPRIRNPLKIISQPRFRAAYDFLLLRVQAGENLNKRAQWWTQEQAKLSPQDWADIKSRHRQENTEAKHKRRPRFNKSRKPQ
;
A
#
# COMPACT_ATOMS: atom_id res chain seq x y z
N LEU A 1 2.58 1.06 -21.67
CA LEU A 1 2.16 -0.36 -21.56
C LEU A 1 2.51 -1.14 -22.83
N ASN A 2 2.10 -0.70 -24.02
CA ASN A 2 2.30 -1.44 -25.28
C ASN A 2 3.76 -1.71 -25.69
N THR A 3 4.73 -1.00 -25.09
CA THR A 3 6.17 -1.11 -25.40
C THR A 3 7.01 -1.71 -24.28
N HIS A 4 6.40 -2.07 -23.14
CA HIS A 4 7.16 -2.55 -21.98
C HIS A 4 7.31 -4.08 -22.02
N PRO A 5 8.50 -4.66 -21.73
CA PRO A 5 8.70 -6.12 -21.75
C PRO A 5 7.72 -6.87 -20.84
N ASN A 6 7.35 -6.27 -19.71
CA ASN A 6 6.40 -6.84 -18.74
C ASN A 6 4.92 -6.45 -18.98
N ALA A 7 4.54 -6.02 -20.18
CA ALA A 7 3.18 -5.52 -20.48
C ALA A 7 2.08 -6.52 -20.08
N ASN A 8 2.22 -7.79 -20.43
CA ASN A 8 1.23 -8.83 -20.13
C ASN A 8 1.07 -9.04 -18.61
N TYR A 9 2.17 -9.04 -17.87
CA TYR A 9 2.15 -9.13 -16.40
C TYR A 9 1.36 -7.95 -15.78
N TYR A 10 1.63 -6.73 -16.23
CA TYR A 10 0.92 -5.55 -15.74
C TYR A 10 -0.57 -5.56 -16.08
N LEU A 11 -0.92 -5.95 -17.30
CA LEU A 11 -2.32 -6.07 -17.72
C LEU A 11 -3.06 -7.11 -16.87
N ARG A 12 -2.44 -8.25 -16.57
CA ARG A 12 -3.00 -9.26 -15.67
C ARG A 12 -3.24 -8.73 -14.26
N ILE A 13 -2.31 -7.96 -13.68
CA ILE A 13 -2.53 -7.33 -12.37
C ILE A 13 -3.76 -6.42 -12.40
N ILE A 14 -3.85 -5.57 -13.43
CA ILE A 14 -4.93 -4.59 -13.56
C ILE A 14 -6.27 -5.30 -13.76
N GLU A 15 -6.34 -6.28 -14.66
CA GLU A 15 -7.53 -7.07 -14.94
C GLU A 15 -8.01 -7.81 -13.68
N GLN A 16 -7.13 -8.53 -13.00
CA GLN A 16 -7.48 -9.26 -11.77
C GLN A 16 -7.90 -8.31 -10.64
N CYS A 17 -7.25 -7.15 -10.50
CA CYS A 17 -7.68 -6.13 -9.54
C CYS A 17 -9.10 -5.64 -9.82
N LEU A 18 -9.42 -5.36 -11.08
CA LEU A 18 -10.74 -4.90 -11.51
C LEU A 18 -11.80 -5.98 -11.32
N LEU A 19 -11.51 -7.23 -11.69
CA LEU A 19 -12.41 -8.37 -11.48
C LEU A 19 -12.72 -8.59 -9.99
N ASN A 20 -11.68 -8.59 -9.15
CA ASN A 20 -11.85 -8.73 -7.69
C ASN A 20 -12.65 -7.56 -7.11
N THR A 21 -12.40 -6.34 -7.60
CA THR A 21 -13.16 -5.16 -7.19
C THR A 21 -14.63 -5.27 -7.58
N ALA A 22 -14.91 -5.68 -8.82
CA ALA A 22 -16.28 -5.88 -9.31
C ALA A 22 -17.01 -6.96 -8.49
N GLN A 23 -16.34 -8.05 -8.14
CA GLN A 23 -16.91 -9.10 -7.29
C GLN A 23 -17.25 -8.57 -5.89
N ARG A 24 -16.36 -7.78 -5.28
CA ARG A 24 -16.64 -7.17 -3.96
C ARG A 24 -17.85 -6.24 -3.99
N ILE A 25 -18.02 -5.48 -5.07
CA ILE A 25 -19.19 -4.60 -5.25
C ILE A 25 -20.46 -5.46 -5.33
N LYS A 26 -20.46 -6.55 -6.10
CA LYS A 26 -21.60 -7.49 -6.16
C LYS A 26 -21.93 -8.09 -4.79
N GLU A 27 -20.92 -8.34 -3.98
CA GLU A 27 -21.06 -8.88 -2.62
C GLU A 27 -21.38 -7.81 -1.56
N ASN A 28 -21.64 -6.56 -1.95
CA ASN A 28 -21.85 -5.42 -1.04
C ASN A 28 -20.71 -5.21 -0.02
N LYS A 29 -19.49 -5.61 -0.38
CA LYS A 29 -18.29 -5.41 0.44
C LYS A 29 -17.65 -4.05 0.13
N PRO A 30 -17.13 -3.34 1.13
CA PRO A 30 -16.45 -2.06 0.89
C PRO A 30 -15.21 -2.26 0.02
N VAL A 31 -15.00 -1.32 -0.91
CA VAL A 31 -13.83 -1.24 -1.79
C VAL A 31 -12.98 -0.05 -1.38
N VAL A 32 -11.67 -0.26 -1.26
CA VAL A 32 -10.72 0.80 -0.92
C VAL A 32 -10.18 1.42 -2.20
N SER A 33 -10.55 2.66 -2.51
CA SER A 33 -10.12 3.37 -3.73
C SER A 33 -8.59 3.43 -3.87
N ALA A 34 -7.86 3.61 -2.77
CA ALA A 34 -6.40 3.61 -2.78
C ALA A 34 -5.80 2.29 -3.30
N PHE A 35 -6.42 1.14 -3.02
CA PHE A 35 -5.94 -0.15 -3.50
C PHE A 35 -6.08 -0.27 -5.02
N LEU A 36 -7.20 0.19 -5.57
CA LEU A 36 -7.41 0.20 -7.01
C LEU A 36 -6.35 1.06 -7.72
N TYR A 37 -6.12 2.29 -7.24
CA TYR A 37 -5.06 3.15 -7.80
C TYR A 37 -3.66 2.54 -7.64
N ALA A 38 -3.36 1.88 -6.53
CA ALA A 38 -2.08 1.22 -6.33
C ALA A 38 -1.82 0.14 -7.40
N CYS A 39 -2.88 -0.57 -7.84
CA CYS A 39 -2.79 -1.59 -8.90
C CYS A 39 -2.68 -0.96 -10.28
N LEU A 40 -3.52 0.04 -10.59
CA LEU A 40 -3.51 0.74 -11.88
C LEU A 40 -2.19 1.44 -12.18
N LEU A 41 -1.58 2.05 -11.15
CA LEU A 41 -0.34 2.82 -11.29
C LEU A 41 0.93 1.97 -11.10
N TRP A 42 0.80 0.69 -10.78
CA TRP A 42 1.93 -0.22 -10.60
C TRP A 42 2.94 -0.21 -11.77
N PRO A 43 2.50 -0.21 -13.04
CA PRO A 43 3.45 -0.26 -14.17
C PRO A 43 4.35 0.99 -14.23
N ALA A 44 3.79 2.16 -13.94
CA ALA A 44 4.53 3.41 -13.91
C ALA A 44 5.50 3.46 -12.73
N LEU A 45 5.05 2.98 -11.56
CA LEU A 45 5.90 2.85 -10.38
C LEU A 45 7.08 1.92 -10.63
N ASP A 46 6.81 0.73 -11.16
CA ASP A 46 7.81 -0.33 -11.32
C ASP A 46 8.92 0.10 -12.28
N ALA A 47 8.56 0.75 -13.39
CA ALA A 47 9.53 1.32 -14.33
C ALA A 47 10.41 2.40 -13.69
N LEU A 48 9.80 3.35 -12.94
CA LEU A 48 10.54 4.40 -12.24
C LEU A 48 11.41 3.82 -11.13
N TYR A 49 10.92 2.83 -10.40
CA TYR A 49 11.66 2.16 -9.33
C TYR A 49 12.95 1.53 -9.86
N HIS A 50 12.86 0.74 -10.94
CA HIS A 50 14.04 0.13 -11.55
C HIS A 50 15.03 1.20 -12.02
N SER A 51 14.58 2.25 -12.73
CA SER A 51 15.49 3.32 -13.17
C SER A 51 16.22 4.04 -12.04
N LEU A 52 15.57 4.23 -10.89
CA LEU A 52 16.14 4.91 -9.73
C LEU A 52 16.98 3.97 -8.87
N TYR A 53 16.67 2.69 -8.88
CA TYR A 53 17.44 1.68 -8.17
C TYR A 53 18.81 1.46 -8.82
N GLU A 54 18.87 1.44 -10.15
CA GLU A 54 20.14 1.37 -10.90
C GLU A 54 21.07 2.57 -10.63
N GLN A 55 20.51 3.70 -10.19
CA GLN A 55 21.30 4.90 -9.84
C GLN A 55 21.75 4.86 -8.37
N ASP A 56 20.80 4.76 -7.44
CA ASP A 56 21.06 4.94 -6.01
C ASP A 56 21.43 3.64 -5.27
N HIS A 57 21.18 2.47 -5.86
CA HIS A 57 21.38 1.14 -5.28
C HIS A 57 20.73 0.93 -3.90
N ASN A 58 19.71 1.73 -3.57
CA ASN A 58 19.02 1.69 -2.30
C ASN A 58 17.52 1.52 -2.51
N ALA A 59 17.03 0.29 -2.29
CA ALA A 59 15.64 -0.07 -2.55
C ALA A 59 14.63 0.83 -1.85
N GLN A 60 14.91 1.23 -0.59
CA GLN A 60 13.97 2.03 0.19
C GLN A 60 13.86 3.46 -0.36
N THR A 61 14.99 4.11 -0.67
CA THR A 61 14.98 5.48 -1.20
C THR A 61 14.44 5.49 -2.62
N SER A 62 14.83 4.54 -3.47
CA SER A 62 14.34 4.43 -4.85
C SER A 62 12.83 4.20 -4.89
N MET A 63 12.27 3.35 -4.02
CA MET A 63 10.83 3.13 -3.92
C MET A 63 10.09 4.40 -3.46
N GLN A 64 10.60 5.10 -2.45
CA GLN A 64 9.99 6.35 -1.97
C GLN A 64 9.99 7.44 -3.05
N GLN A 65 11.10 7.56 -3.79
CA GLN A 65 11.21 8.52 -4.89
C GLN A 65 10.30 8.15 -6.07
N ALA A 66 10.31 6.88 -6.50
CA ALA A 66 9.45 6.38 -7.56
C ALA A 66 7.96 6.60 -7.24
N ALA A 67 7.56 6.30 -6.00
CA ALA A 67 6.20 6.49 -5.53
C ALA A 67 5.78 7.97 -5.54
N ARG A 68 6.66 8.86 -5.10
CA ARG A 68 6.43 10.32 -5.14
C ARG A 68 6.28 10.81 -6.58
N LYS A 69 7.20 10.44 -7.49
CA LYS A 69 7.17 10.83 -8.90
C LYS A 69 5.91 10.31 -9.61
N THR A 70 5.59 9.02 -9.44
CA THR A 70 4.40 8.40 -10.04
C THR A 70 3.11 9.12 -9.62
N LEU A 71 2.95 9.39 -8.32
CA LEU A 71 1.76 10.09 -7.83
C LEU A 71 1.71 11.55 -8.26
N ALA A 72 2.85 12.24 -8.32
CA ALA A 72 2.92 13.63 -8.80
C ALA A 72 2.48 13.74 -10.27
N LEU A 73 2.81 12.74 -11.10
CA LEU A 73 2.34 12.66 -12.48
C LEU A 73 0.84 12.36 -12.58
N GLN A 74 0.27 11.60 -11.62
CA GLN A 74 -1.15 11.24 -11.64
C GLN A 74 -2.09 12.35 -11.14
N ILE A 75 -1.67 13.12 -10.13
CA ILE A 75 -2.52 14.13 -9.47
C ILE A 75 -3.18 15.12 -10.44
N PRO A 76 -2.51 15.63 -11.50
CA PRO A 76 -3.14 16.53 -12.48
C PRO A 76 -4.26 15.89 -13.29
N HIS A 77 -4.25 14.57 -13.48
CA HIS A 77 -5.23 13.86 -14.31
C HIS A 77 -6.48 13.42 -13.55
N THR A 78 -6.35 13.17 -12.25
CA THR A 78 -7.45 12.72 -11.41
C THR A 78 -7.38 13.40 -10.05
N SER A 79 -8.48 14.05 -9.64
CA SER A 79 -8.58 14.65 -8.30
C SER A 79 -8.41 13.56 -7.23
N MET A 80 -7.23 13.54 -6.62
CA MET A 80 -6.84 12.55 -5.62
C MET A 80 -6.62 13.24 -4.28
N PRO A 81 -7.44 12.95 -3.25
CA PRO A 81 -7.20 13.46 -1.92
C PRO A 81 -5.84 12.99 -1.37
N LYS A 82 -5.13 13.87 -0.65
CA LYS A 82 -3.79 13.59 -0.09
C LYS A 82 -3.71 12.27 0.70
N TYR A 83 -4.76 11.92 1.44
CA TYR A 83 -4.78 10.69 2.24
C TYR A 83 -4.77 9.43 1.35
N VAL A 84 -5.42 9.47 0.18
CA VAL A 84 -5.41 8.36 -0.79
C VAL A 84 -3.99 8.14 -1.30
N SER A 85 -3.30 9.22 -1.69
CA SER A 85 -1.90 9.16 -2.10
C SER A 85 -0.99 8.58 -1.02
N VAL A 86 -1.20 8.95 0.25
CA VAL A 86 -0.46 8.36 1.38
C VAL A 86 -0.70 6.86 1.47
N MET A 87 -1.96 6.41 1.41
CA MET A 87 -2.30 4.99 1.47
C MET A 87 -1.68 4.19 0.31
N ILE A 88 -1.67 4.75 -0.90
CA ILE A 88 -1.04 4.11 -2.07
C ILE A 88 0.46 3.90 -1.82
N ARG A 89 1.17 4.92 -1.34
CA ARG A 89 2.60 4.80 -1.01
C ARG A 89 2.86 3.74 0.05
N GLU A 90 2.06 3.72 1.11
CA GLU A 90 2.18 2.71 2.17
C GLU A 90 2.03 1.29 1.63
N ILE A 91 1.09 1.06 0.70
CA ILE A 91 0.90 -0.25 0.05
C ILE A 91 2.16 -0.67 -0.73
N TRP A 92 2.74 0.26 -1.50
CA TRP A 92 3.94 0.00 -2.30
C TRP A 92 5.20 -0.18 -1.45
N GLU A 93 5.42 0.66 -0.45
CA GLU A 93 6.57 0.55 0.44
C GLU A 93 6.55 -0.77 1.23
N LEU A 94 5.36 -1.23 1.61
CA LEU A 94 5.18 -2.53 2.23
C LEU A 94 5.61 -3.69 1.32
N GLN A 95 5.53 -3.56 -0.01
CA GLN A 95 6.01 -4.62 -0.91
C GLN A 95 7.48 -4.95 -0.67
N LEU A 96 8.33 -3.94 -0.45
CA LEU A 96 9.74 -4.18 -0.12
C LEU A 96 9.90 -4.98 1.17
N GLN A 97 9.09 -4.68 2.18
CA GLN A 97 9.15 -5.38 3.47
C GLN A 97 8.64 -6.82 3.36
N LEU A 98 7.55 -7.02 2.62
CA LEU A 98 6.96 -8.34 2.38
C LEU A 98 7.91 -9.26 1.62
N LEU A 99 8.79 -8.72 0.78
CA LEU A 99 9.74 -9.45 -0.05
C LEU A 99 11.10 -9.71 0.62
N LYS A 100 11.39 -9.10 1.78
CA LYS A 100 12.69 -9.31 2.45
C LYS A 100 12.94 -10.80 2.72
N PRO A 101 14.12 -11.35 2.39
CA PRO A 101 14.40 -12.77 2.62
C PRO A 101 14.25 -13.18 4.09
N ARG A 102 14.81 -12.36 4.99
CA ARG A 102 14.80 -12.57 6.44
C ARG A 102 13.99 -11.49 7.14
N ILE A 103 12.95 -11.90 7.87
CA ILE A 103 12.07 -11.01 8.63
C ILE A 103 12.26 -11.32 10.11
N ARG A 104 12.78 -10.35 10.87
CA ARG A 104 13.03 -10.51 12.33
C ARG A 104 11.75 -10.47 13.17
N ASN A 105 10.78 -9.65 12.75
CA ASN A 105 9.52 -9.49 13.48
C ASN A 105 8.36 -9.37 12.47
N PRO A 106 7.72 -10.50 12.11
CA PRO A 106 6.59 -10.52 11.18
C PRO A 106 5.38 -9.77 11.74
N LEU A 107 5.12 -9.88 13.04
CA LEU A 107 4.02 -9.21 13.72
C LEU A 107 4.06 -7.69 13.55
N LYS A 108 5.26 -7.08 13.55
CA LYS A 108 5.43 -5.65 13.29
C LYS A 108 4.94 -5.24 11.90
N ILE A 109 5.12 -6.09 10.90
CA ILE A 109 4.66 -5.83 9.53
C ILE A 109 3.15 -6.08 9.42
N ILE A 110 2.66 -7.16 10.02
CA ILE A 110 1.22 -7.49 10.06
C ILE A 110 0.41 -6.39 10.76
N SER A 111 0.98 -5.79 11.79
CA SER A 111 0.38 -4.70 12.57
C SER A 111 0.38 -3.36 11.84
N GLN A 112 0.76 -3.28 10.56
CA GLN A 112 0.71 -2.01 9.82
C GLN A 112 -0.70 -1.75 9.25
N PRO A 113 -1.18 -0.49 9.21
CA PRO A 113 -2.56 -0.17 8.80
C PRO A 113 -2.93 -0.63 7.38
N ARG A 114 -1.93 -0.81 6.52
CA ARG A 114 -2.08 -1.22 5.11
C ARG A 114 -1.58 -2.60 4.81
N PHE A 115 -1.23 -3.38 5.84
CA PHE A 115 -0.76 -4.74 5.64
C PHE A 115 -1.73 -5.57 4.81
N ARG A 116 -3.04 -5.53 5.10
CA ARG A 116 -4.02 -6.30 4.35
C ARG A 116 -4.03 -5.94 2.86
N ALA A 117 -4.04 -4.65 2.54
CA ALA A 117 -4.01 -4.17 1.16
C ALA A 117 -2.68 -4.54 0.46
N ALA A 118 -1.55 -4.43 1.16
CA ALA A 118 -0.25 -4.83 0.60
C ALA A 118 -0.14 -6.35 0.40
N TYR A 119 -0.74 -7.16 1.28
CA TYR A 119 -0.80 -8.60 1.13
C TYR A 119 -1.72 -9.01 -0.03
N ASP A 120 -2.90 -8.40 -0.15
CA ASP A 120 -3.79 -8.62 -1.30
C ASP A 120 -3.08 -8.24 -2.63
N PHE A 121 -2.27 -7.16 -2.61
CA PHE A 121 -1.43 -6.78 -3.74
C PHE A 121 -0.37 -7.84 -4.06
N LEU A 122 0.28 -8.41 -3.04
CA LEU A 122 1.25 -9.50 -3.21
C LEU A 122 0.59 -10.72 -3.88
N LEU A 123 -0.65 -11.05 -3.51
CA LEU A 123 -1.40 -12.13 -4.14
C LEU A 123 -1.73 -11.85 -5.61
N LEU A 124 -2.10 -10.61 -5.96
CA LEU A 124 -2.30 -10.21 -7.36
C LEU A 124 -1.02 -10.37 -8.19
N ARG A 125 0.14 -9.99 -7.63
CA ARG A 125 1.44 -10.16 -8.28
C ARG A 125 1.77 -11.64 -8.56
N VAL A 126 1.48 -12.50 -7.59
CA VAL A 126 1.59 -13.96 -7.75
C VAL A 126 0.67 -14.47 -8.86
N GLN A 127 -0.60 -14.08 -8.84
CA GLN A 127 -1.59 -14.48 -9.85
C GLN A 127 -1.21 -14.00 -11.26
N ALA A 128 -0.57 -12.83 -11.37
CA ALA A 128 -0.08 -12.30 -12.64
C ALA A 128 1.14 -13.04 -13.18
N GLY A 129 1.76 -13.93 -12.39
CA GLY A 129 2.86 -14.81 -12.82
C GLY A 129 4.22 -14.50 -12.19
N GLU A 130 4.31 -13.58 -11.23
CA GLU A 130 5.56 -13.30 -10.53
C GLU A 130 5.92 -14.44 -9.58
N ASN A 131 7.20 -14.83 -9.53
CA ASN A 131 7.67 -15.97 -8.72
C ASN A 131 7.76 -15.61 -7.22
N LEU A 132 6.60 -15.35 -6.61
CA LEU A 132 6.45 -14.93 -5.21
C LEU A 132 5.59 -15.90 -4.40
N ASN A 133 5.23 -17.05 -4.97
CA ASN A 133 4.38 -18.08 -4.35
C ASN A 133 4.83 -18.45 -2.94
N LYS A 134 6.12 -18.77 -2.78
CA LYS A 134 6.70 -19.13 -1.48
C LYS A 134 6.56 -18.00 -0.46
N ARG A 135 6.73 -16.75 -0.90
CA ARG A 135 6.64 -15.57 -0.03
C ARG A 135 5.19 -15.34 0.40
N ALA A 136 4.26 -15.42 -0.54
CA ALA A 136 2.83 -15.29 -0.26
C ALA A 136 2.34 -16.38 0.71
N GLN A 137 2.67 -17.66 0.44
CA GLN A 137 2.34 -18.78 1.31
C GLN A 137 2.89 -18.62 2.73
N TRP A 138 4.14 -18.17 2.85
CA TRP A 138 4.74 -17.89 4.15
C TRP A 138 3.96 -16.82 4.92
N TRP A 139 3.56 -15.72 4.26
CA TRP A 139 2.71 -14.70 4.89
C TRP A 139 1.30 -15.24 5.24
N THR A 140 0.73 -16.16 4.45
CA THR A 140 -0.52 -16.85 4.82
C THR A 140 -0.35 -17.63 6.12
N GLN A 141 0.75 -18.38 6.25
CA GLN A 141 1.04 -19.19 7.42
C GLN A 141 1.30 -18.33 8.67
N GLU A 142 2.06 -17.24 8.54
CA GLU A 142 2.28 -16.31 9.65
C GLU A 142 0.98 -15.63 10.10
N GLN A 143 0.09 -15.27 9.16
CA GLN A 143 -1.23 -14.72 9.51
C GLN A 143 -2.12 -15.74 10.23
N ALA A 144 -2.02 -17.03 9.89
CA ALA A 144 -2.80 -18.09 10.50
C ALA A 144 -2.40 -18.40 11.95
N LYS A 145 -1.22 -17.96 12.40
CA LYS A 145 -0.77 -18.10 13.80
C LYS A 145 -1.42 -17.11 14.75
N LEU A 146 -2.00 -16.02 14.23
CA LEU A 146 -2.63 -14.97 15.03
C LEU A 146 -4.04 -15.38 15.44
N SER A 147 -4.35 -15.18 16.71
CA SER A 147 -5.70 -15.36 17.24
C SER A 147 -6.65 -14.23 16.81
N PRO A 148 -7.97 -14.43 16.86
CA PRO A 148 -8.94 -13.35 16.67
C PRO A 148 -8.71 -12.16 17.62
N GLN A 149 -8.22 -12.42 18.83
CA GLN A 149 -7.90 -11.40 19.82
C GLN A 149 -6.70 -10.55 19.37
N ASP A 150 -5.64 -11.16 18.83
CA ASP A 150 -4.49 -10.41 18.31
C ASP A 150 -4.90 -9.45 17.18
N TRP A 151 -5.81 -9.90 16.30
CA TRP A 151 -6.37 -9.06 15.24
C TRP A 151 -7.25 -7.93 15.78
N ALA A 152 -8.00 -8.18 16.86
CA ALA A 152 -8.78 -7.15 17.53
C ALA A 152 -7.86 -6.09 18.16
N ASP A 153 -6.76 -6.50 18.77
CA ASP A 153 -5.77 -5.62 19.39
C ASP A 153 -5.03 -4.78 18.35
N ILE A 154 -4.66 -5.35 17.20
CA ILE A 154 -4.08 -4.58 16.08
C ILE A 154 -5.07 -3.51 15.59
N LYS A 155 -6.35 -3.88 15.42
CA LYS A 155 -7.39 -2.92 14.99
C LYS A 155 -7.65 -1.83 16.02
N SER A 156 -7.60 -2.15 17.31
CA SER A 156 -7.83 -1.18 18.39
C SER A 156 -6.71 -0.15 18.46
N ARG A 157 -5.44 -0.58 18.34
CA ARG A 157 -4.26 0.30 18.26
C ARG A 157 -4.37 1.30 17.10
N HIS A 158 -4.74 0.83 15.90
CA HIS A 158 -4.94 1.74 14.76
C HIS A 158 -6.05 2.76 14.95
N ARG A 159 -7.11 2.40 15.70
CA ARG A 159 -8.18 3.34 16.04
C ARG A 159 -7.68 4.42 16.99
N GLN A 160 -6.93 4.03 18.02
CA GLN A 160 -6.34 4.94 19.02
C GLN A 160 -5.35 5.92 18.37
N GLU A 161 -4.42 5.43 17.55
CA GLU A 161 -3.45 6.28 16.83
C GLU A 161 -4.14 7.33 15.95
N ASN A 162 -5.22 6.96 15.25
CA ASN A 162 -5.99 7.90 14.45
C ASN A 162 -6.73 8.95 15.30
N THR A 163 -7.22 8.59 16.48
CA THR A 163 -7.89 9.53 17.40
C THR A 163 -6.92 10.51 18.03
N GLU A 164 -5.71 10.05 18.40
CA GLU A 164 -4.66 10.90 18.96
C GLU A 164 -4.08 11.86 17.91
N ALA A 165 -3.86 11.38 16.68
CA ALA A 165 -3.42 12.22 15.57
C ALA A 165 -4.44 13.32 15.23
N LYS A 166 -5.74 13.06 15.40
CA LYS A 166 -6.79 14.09 15.26
C LYS A 166 -6.79 15.09 16.43
N HIS A 167 -6.54 14.63 17.66
CA HIS A 167 -6.49 15.51 18.84
C HIS A 167 -5.28 16.45 18.82
N LYS A 168 -4.10 15.97 18.40
CA LYS A 168 -2.89 16.80 18.28
C LYS A 168 -2.97 17.86 17.16
N ARG A 169 -3.88 17.69 16.20
CA ARG A 169 -4.08 18.60 15.06
C ARG A 169 -5.12 19.70 15.29
N ARG A 170 -5.81 19.73 16.44
CA ARG A 170 -6.64 20.90 16.80
C ARG A 170 -5.70 22.05 17.18
N PRO A 171 -5.71 23.19 16.46
CA PRO A 171 -4.96 24.36 16.90
C PRO A 171 -5.50 24.73 18.28
N ARG A 172 -4.63 24.85 19.29
CA ARG A 172 -4.99 25.59 20.50
C ARG A 172 -5.29 27.00 20.01
N PHE A 173 -6.58 27.34 19.91
CA PHE A 173 -7.03 28.70 19.67
C PHE A 173 -6.50 29.53 20.85
N ASN A 174 -5.33 30.13 20.64
CA ASN A 174 -4.69 30.96 21.64
C ASN A 174 -5.54 32.23 21.70
N LYS A 175 -6.41 32.31 22.71
CA LYS A 175 -7.20 33.51 23.00
C LYS A 175 -6.20 34.61 23.36
N SER A 176 -5.77 35.36 22.35
CA SER A 176 -4.96 36.55 22.53
C SER A 176 -5.71 37.49 23.48
N ARG A 177 -5.04 37.83 24.59
CA ARG A 177 -5.47 38.83 25.56
C ARG A 177 -5.79 40.14 24.82
N LYS A 178 -6.96 40.72 25.09
CA LYS A 178 -7.30 42.08 24.65
C LYS A 178 -6.31 43.07 25.30
N PRO A 179 -5.72 44.01 24.55
CA PRO A 179 -5.06 45.16 25.16
C PRO A 179 -6.12 46.10 25.75
N GLN A 180 -5.78 46.72 26.88
CA GLN A 180 -6.52 47.80 27.53
C GLN A 180 -6.46 49.08 26.70
#